data_AF-A0A1D8S1W8-F1
#
_entry.id   AF-A0A1D8S1W8-F1
#
_cell.length_a   1.000
_cell.length_b   1.000
_cell.length_c   1.000
_cell.angle_alpha   90.00
_cell.angle_beta   90.00
_cell.angle_gamma   90.00
#
_symmetry.space_group_name_H-M   'P 1'
#
loop_
_entity.id
_entity.type
_entity.pdbx_description
1 polymer ?
#
loop_
_entity_poly.entity_id
_entity_poly.type
_entity_poly.pdbx_seq_one_letter_code
_entity_poly.pdbx_strand_id
1 'polypeptide(L)'
;MYGNTPYAGRPGDEEVPELSPAARRALQEGVSDVERATRRFLPDDYQVGSRVGQSNSGPQVTISVRPPVGNPVSAGFTPDMDSEEDLIPVEDVDEVARGLAASAALQVKQAIGDDVPPMAR
;
A
#
# COMPACT_ATOMS: atom_id res chain seq x y z
N MET A 1 -42.26 21.32 -10.17
CA MET A 1 -41.85 20.41 -11.26
C MET A 1 -40.41 20.75 -11.64
N TYR A 2 -39.58 19.71 -11.63
CA TYR A 2 -38.21 19.57 -12.16
C TYR A 2 -37.09 20.47 -11.62
N GLY A 3 -36.16 19.79 -10.95
CA GLY A 3 -35.00 20.32 -10.26
C GLY A 3 -33.89 20.78 -11.20
N ASN A 4 -33.15 21.77 -10.70
CA ASN A 4 -31.89 22.21 -11.24
C ASN A 4 -30.81 21.16 -10.93
N THR A 5 -30.05 20.75 -11.96
CA THR A 5 -28.57 20.86 -12.04
C THR A 5 -28.08 20.01 -13.22
N PRO A 6 -27.63 20.58 -14.35
CA PRO A 6 -26.73 19.86 -15.23
C PRO A 6 -25.35 19.83 -14.57
N TYR A 7 -24.97 18.66 -14.08
CA TYR A 7 -23.65 18.33 -13.58
C TYR A 7 -22.63 18.61 -14.69
N ALA A 8 -21.77 19.61 -14.48
CA ALA A 8 -20.64 19.89 -15.35
C ALA A 8 -19.51 18.89 -15.02
N GLY A 9 -19.56 17.72 -15.65
CA GLY A 9 -18.44 16.77 -15.68
C GLY A 9 -17.33 17.33 -16.56
N ARG A 10 -16.11 17.36 -16.02
CA ARG A 10 -14.90 17.92 -16.64
C ARG A 10 -14.33 16.85 -17.59
N PRO A 11 -13.80 17.20 -18.77
CA PRO A 11 -13.18 16.19 -19.63
C PRO A 11 -11.89 15.68 -18.95
N GLY A 12 -11.94 14.44 -18.48
CA GLY A 12 -10.92 13.78 -17.66
C GLY A 12 -11.45 12.61 -16.82
N ASP A 13 -12.78 12.49 -16.69
CA ASP A 13 -13.47 11.32 -16.15
C ASP A 13 -13.39 10.15 -17.18
N GLU A 14 -12.20 9.57 -17.35
CA GLU A 14 -12.14 8.14 -17.65
C GLU A 14 -12.82 7.45 -16.47
N GLU A 15 -13.88 6.67 -16.72
CA GLU A 15 -14.63 5.92 -15.71
C GLU A 15 -13.68 4.91 -15.03
N VAL A 16 -12.84 5.38 -14.12
CA VAL A 16 -12.11 4.52 -13.20
C VAL A 16 -13.21 3.89 -12.34
N PRO A 17 -13.32 2.55 -12.28
CA PRO A 17 -14.38 1.91 -11.51
C PRO A 17 -14.34 2.45 -10.08
N GLU A 18 -15.33 3.29 -9.74
CA GLU A 18 -15.43 3.86 -8.40
C GLU A 18 -15.53 2.70 -7.42
N LEU A 19 -14.58 2.64 -6.48
CA LEU A 19 -14.64 1.67 -5.41
C LEU A 19 -15.97 1.83 -4.68
N SER A 20 -16.82 0.81 -4.75
CA SER A 20 -18.04 0.76 -3.95
C SER A 20 -17.69 0.98 -2.47
N PRO A 21 -18.51 1.69 -1.68
CA PRO A 21 -18.25 1.89 -0.26
C PRO A 21 -17.99 0.58 0.51
N ALA A 22 -18.64 -0.51 0.10
CA ALA A 22 -18.42 -1.86 0.64
C ALA A 22 -17.02 -2.40 0.27
N ALA A 23 -16.62 -2.31 -1.00
CA ALA A 23 -15.31 -2.72 -1.46
C ALA A 23 -14.18 -1.91 -0.81
N ARG A 24 -14.37 -0.59 -0.63
CA ARG A 24 -13.42 0.25 0.09
C ARG A 24 -13.25 -0.19 1.55
N ARG A 25 -14.34 -0.58 2.20
CA ARG A 25 -14.31 -1.05 3.60
C ARG A 25 -13.60 -2.40 3.71
N ALA A 26 -13.96 -3.36 2.87
CA ALA A 26 -13.28 -4.67 2.79
C ALA A 26 -11.78 -4.50 2.51
N LEU A 27 -11.42 -3.60 1.60
CA LEU A 27 -10.03 -3.28 1.30
C LEU A 27 -9.31 -2.68 2.51
N GLN A 28 -9.96 -1.76 3.23
CA GLN A 28 -9.37 -1.16 4.43
C GLN A 28 -9.18 -2.19 5.56
N GLU A 29 -10.08 -3.16 5.70
CA GLU A 29 -9.95 -4.29 6.63
C GLU A 29 -8.78 -5.19 6.23
N GLY A 30 -8.71 -5.66 4.99
CA GLY A 30 -7.61 -6.50 4.49
C GLY A 30 -6.24 -5.81 4.59
N VAL A 31 -6.19 -4.50 4.33
CA VAL A 31 -4.97 -3.71 4.52
C VAL A 31 -4.54 -3.61 5.98
N SER A 32 -5.50 -3.51 6.90
CA SER A 32 -5.20 -3.52 8.34
C SER A 32 -4.64 -4.87 8.79
N ASP A 33 -5.13 -5.97 8.19
CA ASP A 33 -4.56 -7.31 8.40
C ASP A 33 -3.14 -7.43 7.85
N VAL A 34 -2.86 -6.88 6.65
CA VAL A 34 -1.50 -6.85 6.10
C VAL A 34 -0.55 -6.03 6.97
N GLU A 35 -1.00 -4.88 7.49
CA GLU A 35 -0.22 -4.07 8.41
C GLU A 35 0.14 -4.86 9.68
N ARG A 36 -0.84 -5.56 10.24
CA ARG A 36 -0.67 -6.39 11.44
C ARG A 36 0.25 -7.59 11.18
N ALA A 37 0.13 -8.25 10.04
CA ALA A 37 0.99 -9.35 9.62
C ALA A 37 2.43 -8.86 9.41
N THR A 38 2.61 -7.77 8.68
CA THR A 38 3.92 -7.14 8.44
C THR A 38 4.60 -6.76 9.76
N ARG A 39 3.85 -6.16 10.69
CA ARG A 39 4.37 -5.81 12.01
C ARG A 39 4.78 -7.01 12.84
N ARG A 40 4.20 -8.20 12.62
CA ARG A 40 4.63 -9.43 13.30
C ARG A 40 6.04 -9.87 12.88
N PHE A 41 6.46 -9.53 11.67
CA PHE A 41 7.79 -9.87 11.14
C PHE A 41 8.86 -8.82 11.48
N LEU A 42 8.47 -7.67 12.05
CA LEU A 42 9.35 -6.55 12.31
C LEU A 42 9.42 -6.20 13.81
N PRO A 43 10.59 -5.74 14.31
CA PRO A 43 10.72 -5.18 15.65
C PRO A 43 9.84 -3.93 15.87
N ASP A 44 9.53 -3.60 17.13
CA ASP A 44 8.67 -2.47 17.51
C ASP A 44 9.18 -1.09 17.05
N ASP A 45 10.47 -0.95 16.75
CA ASP A 45 11.07 0.29 16.24
C ASP A 45 10.66 0.62 14.79
N TYR A 46 10.06 -0.34 14.07
CA TYR A 46 9.60 -0.15 12.69
C TYR A 46 8.17 0.39 12.69
N GLN A 47 7.94 1.46 11.93
CA GLN A 47 6.59 2.01 11.73
C GLN A 47 6.03 1.50 10.41
N VAL A 48 4.88 0.83 10.46
CA VAL A 48 4.14 0.40 9.28
C VAL A 48 2.98 1.37 9.08
N GLY A 49 2.70 1.74 7.84
CA GLY A 49 1.55 2.55 7.47
C GLY A 49 1.01 2.12 6.12
N SER A 50 -0.27 2.39 5.89
CA SER A 50 -0.94 1.99 4.67
C SER A 50 -1.77 3.14 4.10
N ARG A 51 -1.91 3.15 2.77
CA ARG A 51 -2.72 4.09 2.02
C ARG A 51 -3.50 3.33 0.97
N VAL A 52 -4.82 3.42 1.05
CA VAL A 52 -5.73 2.99 0.00
C VAL A 52 -6.01 4.20 -0.90
N GLY A 53 -5.71 4.06 -2.18
CA GLY A 53 -5.93 5.07 -3.20
C GLY A 53 -6.63 4.48 -4.42
N GLN A 54 -6.86 5.35 -5.40
CA GLN A 54 -7.38 4.98 -6.70
C GLN A 54 -6.43 5.58 -7.74
N SER A 55 -6.02 4.78 -8.71
CA SER A 55 -5.15 5.16 -9.81
C SER A 55 -5.90 5.01 -11.13
N ASN A 56 -5.38 5.55 -12.23
CA ASN A 56 -5.97 5.40 -13.56
C ASN A 56 -6.12 3.93 -14.00
N SER A 57 -5.43 3.00 -13.34
CA SER A 57 -5.51 1.56 -13.59
C SER A 57 -6.45 0.81 -12.64
N GLY A 58 -7.19 1.52 -11.77
CA GLY A 58 -8.09 0.93 -10.78
C GLY A 58 -7.67 1.22 -9.33
N PRO A 59 -8.31 0.57 -8.34
CA PRO A 59 -7.92 0.74 -6.95
C PRO A 59 -6.49 0.27 -6.71
N GLN A 60 -5.78 0.99 -5.86
CA GLN A 60 -4.40 0.67 -5.53
C GLN A 60 -4.19 0.81 -4.04
N VAL A 61 -3.56 -0.20 -3.45
CA VAL A 61 -3.11 -0.14 -2.06
C VAL A 61 -1.61 0.08 -2.06
N THR A 62 -1.15 0.99 -1.21
CA THR A 62 0.27 1.18 -0.92
C THR A 62 0.52 0.92 0.55
N ILE A 63 1.49 0.07 0.86
CA ILE A 63 1.97 -0.18 2.21
C ILE A 63 3.39 0.35 2.31
N SER A 64 3.67 1.09 3.36
CA SER A 64 4.95 1.72 3.64
C SER A 64 5.47 1.23 4.99
N VAL A 65 6.72 0.77 5.01
CA VAL A 65 7.47 0.45 6.23
C VAL A 65 8.60 1.46 6.38
N ARG A 66 8.59 2.17 7.51
CA ARG A 66 9.63 3.09 7.91
C ARG A 66 10.53 2.43 8.95
N PRO A 67 11.78 2.08 8.61
CA PRO A 67 12.76 1.63 9.59
C PRO A 67 13.22 2.79 10.50
N PRO A 68 13.79 2.48 11.69
CA PRO A 68 14.35 3.48 12.59
C PRO A 68 15.56 4.22 11.97
N VAL A 69 16.29 3.55 11.07
CA VAL A 69 17.45 4.09 10.35
C VAL A 69 17.29 3.79 8.87
N GLY A 70 17.50 4.80 8.02
CA GLY A 70 17.38 4.68 6.57
C GLY A 70 16.06 5.20 6.00
N ASN A 71 15.84 4.94 4.71
CA ASN A 71 14.69 5.44 3.97
C ASN A 71 13.45 4.56 4.14
N PRO A 72 12.24 5.13 4.09
CA PRO A 72 11.01 4.35 4.09
C PRO A 72 10.90 3.50 2.81
N VAL A 73 10.53 2.24 2.97
CA VAL A 73 10.28 1.31 1.87
C VAL A 73 8.78 1.23 1.64
N SER A 74 8.33 1.30 0.40
CA SER A 74 6.91 1.19 0.07
C SER A 74 6.68 0.16 -1.03
N ALA A 75 5.62 -0.62 -0.91
CA ALA A 75 5.13 -1.53 -1.94
C ALA A 75 3.69 -1.14 -2.30
N GLY A 76 3.44 -0.97 -3.60
CA GLY A 76 2.11 -0.81 -4.15
C GLY A 76 1.62 -2.14 -4.72
N PHE A 77 0.38 -2.51 -4.44
CA PHE A 77 -0.27 -3.66 -5.05
C PHE A 77 -1.69 -3.30 -5.49
N THR A 78 -2.18 -4.04 -6.48
CA THR A 78 -3.52 -3.89 -7.02
C THR A 78 -4.37 -5.02 -6.45
N PRO A 79 -5.42 -4.72 -5.67
CA PRO A 79 -6.33 -5.74 -5.15
C PRO A 79 -7.09 -6.39 -6.31
N ASP A 80 -7.42 -7.67 -6.14
CA ASP A 80 -8.18 -8.41 -7.12
C ASP A 80 -9.66 -8.03 -7.02
N MET A 81 -10.14 -7.25 -7.98
CA MET A 81 -11.52 -6.76 -8.03
C MET A 81 -12.50 -7.83 -8.51
N ASP A 82 -12.02 -8.94 -9.07
CA ASP A 82 -12.86 -10.07 -9.49
C ASP A 82 -13.32 -10.93 -8.29
N SER A 83 -12.66 -10.77 -7.13
CA SER A 83 -12.97 -11.47 -5.88
C SER A 83 -13.68 -10.54 -4.89
N GLU A 84 -15.02 -10.57 -4.87
CA GLU A 84 -15.84 -9.67 -4.01
C GLU A 84 -15.67 -9.93 -2.49
N GLU A 85 -15.36 -11.17 -2.10
CA GLU A 85 -15.20 -11.56 -0.68
C GLU A 85 -13.75 -11.44 -0.18
N ASP A 86 -12.76 -11.55 -1.06
CA ASP A 86 -11.34 -11.65 -0.71
C ASP A 86 -10.51 -10.78 -1.67
N LEU A 87 -10.68 -9.45 -1.54
CA LEU A 87 -9.95 -8.46 -2.35
C LEU A 87 -8.43 -8.54 -2.17
N ILE A 88 -7.97 -9.11 -1.05
CA ILE A 88 -6.56 -9.32 -0.70
C ILE A 88 -6.43 -10.71 -0.05
N PRO A 89 -6.09 -11.75 -0.83
CA PRO A 89 -5.95 -13.11 -0.32
C PRO A 89 -4.90 -13.18 0.79
N VAL A 90 -5.19 -13.91 1.88
CA VAL A 90 -4.26 -14.06 3.02
C VAL A 90 -2.87 -14.61 2.64
N GLU A 91 -2.78 -15.39 1.56
CA GLU A 91 -1.51 -15.88 1.03
C GLU A 91 -0.69 -14.74 0.40
N ASP A 92 -1.34 -13.86 -0.36
CA ASP A 92 -0.74 -12.65 -0.89
C ASP A 92 -0.35 -11.68 0.24
N VAL A 93 -1.15 -11.62 1.31
CA VAL A 93 -0.83 -10.82 2.51
C VAL A 93 0.53 -11.24 3.11
N ASP A 94 0.74 -12.54 3.36
CA ASP A 94 1.96 -13.02 4.02
C ASP A 94 3.18 -12.90 3.09
N GLU A 95 3.01 -13.18 1.80
CA GLU A 95 4.08 -13.01 0.80
C GLU A 95 4.51 -11.55 0.68
N VAL A 96 3.56 -10.62 0.54
CA VAL A 96 3.83 -9.18 0.45
C VAL A 96 4.45 -8.67 1.74
N ALA A 97 3.92 -9.05 2.90
CA ALA A 97 4.46 -8.69 4.21
C ALA A 97 5.92 -9.15 4.35
N ARG A 98 6.23 -10.37 3.91
CA ARG A 98 7.58 -10.94 3.95
C ARG A 98 8.53 -10.25 2.99
N GLY A 99 8.09 -9.96 1.76
CA GLY A 99 8.87 -9.21 0.77
C GLY A 99 9.21 -7.81 1.27
N LEU A 100 8.22 -7.10 1.81
CA LEU A 100 8.38 -5.75 2.36
C LEU A 100 9.32 -5.75 3.58
N ALA A 101 9.18 -6.72 4.49
CA ALA A 101 10.06 -6.87 5.65
C ALA A 101 11.51 -7.16 5.23
N ALA A 102 11.72 -8.02 4.22
CA ALA A 102 13.03 -8.32 3.68
C ALA A 102 13.69 -7.08 3.05
N SER A 103 12.94 -6.30 2.26
CA SER A 103 13.42 -5.03 1.69
C SER A 103 13.74 -4.00 2.76
N ALA A 104 12.92 -3.88 3.81
CA ALA A 104 13.19 -2.99 4.94
C ALA A 104 14.45 -3.40 5.71
N ALA A 105 14.65 -4.70 5.98
CA ALA A 105 15.85 -5.20 6.63
C ALA A 105 17.11 -4.96 5.77
N LEU A 106 17.00 -5.12 4.45
CA LEU A 106 18.08 -4.82 3.52
C LEU A 106 18.40 -3.32 3.51
N GLN A 107 17.39 -2.46 3.60
CA GLN A 107 17.56 -1.00 3.68
C GLN A 107 18.31 -0.57 4.93
N VAL A 108 18.04 -1.19 6.08
CA VAL A 108 18.77 -0.94 7.33
C VAL A 108 20.22 -1.42 7.21
N LYS A 109 20.44 -2.62 6.64
CA LYS A 109 21.80 -3.14 6.41
C LYS A 109 22.60 -2.22 5.49
N GLN A 110 21.98 -1.68 4.43
CA GLN A 110 22.60 -0.69 3.56
C GLN A 110 22.86 0.61 4.32
N ALA A 111 21.89 1.17 5.05
CA ALA A 111 22.08 2.42 5.79
C ALA A 111 23.20 2.34 6.85
N ILE A 112 23.37 1.19 7.49
CA ILE A 112 24.48 0.95 8.43
C ILE A 112 25.82 0.76 7.69
N GLY A 113 25.81 0.18 6.47
CA GLY A 113 27.01 -0.02 5.66
C GLY A 113 27.45 1.19 4.83
N ASP A 114 26.52 2.06 4.45
CA ASP A 114 26.72 3.28 3.64
C ASP A 114 27.16 4.48 4.50
N ASP A 115 27.12 4.36 5.84
CA ASP A 115 27.82 5.29 6.75
C ASP A 115 29.35 5.21 6.62
N VAL A 116 29.86 4.29 5.79
CA VAL A 116 31.21 4.39 5.22
C VAL A 116 31.09 5.26 3.96
N PRO A 117 31.47 6.56 4.01
CA PRO A 117 31.37 7.41 2.82
C PRO A 117 32.13 6.75 1.66
N PRO A 118 31.58 6.76 0.43
CA PRO A 118 32.33 6.32 -0.72
C PRO A 118 33.56 7.23 -0.79
N MET A 119 34.74 6.66 -0.47
CA MET A 119 36.01 7.29 -0.77
C MET A 119 36.02 7.50 -2.28
N ALA A 120 35.66 8.71 -2.70
CA ALA A 120 35.73 9.15 -4.08
C ALA A 120 37.17 8.85 -4.56
N ARG A 121 37.25 8.09 -5.63
CA ARG A 121 38.52 7.68 -6.26
C ARG A 121 38.83 8.57 -7.45
#